data_AF-A0A2M8EQQ9-F1
#
_entry.id   AF-A0A2M8EQQ9-F1
#
_cell.length_a   1.000
_cell.length_b   1.000
_cell.length_c   1.000
_cell.angle_alpha   90.00
_cell.angle_beta   90.00
_cell.angle_gamma   90.00
#
_symmetry.space_group_name_H-M   'P 1'
#
loop_
_entity.id
_entity.type
_entity.pdbx_description
1 polymer ?
#
loop_
_entity_poly.entity_id
_entity_poly.type
_entity_poly.pdbx_seq_one_letter_code
_entity_poly.pdbx_strand_id
1 'polypeptide(L)'
;MDNNPEVAFKKRQFISTKTAIIIAVIIILAALVYYYKGLFIAATINGSPITRLAVIKELEKASGKQALDSLITKKLINNEAIKKGISITSEEVDAEIKTIEDQIKAQGQTLEQALATKNMKLEDLKQQILTRKTLEKILADKLQVTEDEITKFITDNNVAIPQGQEEAYRTQIIAQLKQQKLNTEAETLITSLRSGATIKYFTNY
;
A
#
# COMPACT_ATOMS: atom_id res chain seq x y z
N MET A 1 -34.50 -24.25 78.46
CA MET A 1 -34.95 -22.93 77.98
C MET A 1 -33.87 -21.95 78.41
N ASP A 2 -33.08 -21.32 77.58
CA ASP A 2 -33.12 -21.17 76.12
C ASP A 2 -31.70 -20.81 75.66
N ASN A 3 -31.18 -21.47 74.63
CA ASN A 3 -29.92 -21.12 73.98
C ASN A 3 -30.24 -20.12 72.87
N ASN A 4 -29.74 -18.88 72.94
CA ASN A 4 -29.80 -17.98 71.80
C ASN A 4 -28.42 -17.38 71.51
N PRO A 5 -27.75 -17.72 70.40
CA PRO A 5 -26.47 -17.14 70.05
C PRO A 5 -26.67 -15.74 69.46
N GLU A 6 -25.99 -14.74 70.03
CA GLU A 6 -25.86 -13.41 69.42
C GLU A 6 -25.18 -13.53 68.06
N VAL A 7 -25.94 -13.26 66.99
CA VAL A 7 -25.42 -13.24 65.63
C VAL A 7 -24.70 -11.90 65.41
N ALA A 8 -23.38 -11.90 65.53
CA ALA A 8 -22.55 -10.73 65.23
C ALA A 8 -22.61 -10.39 63.73
N PHE A 9 -23.38 -9.37 63.35
CA PHE A 9 -23.39 -8.83 61.98
C PHE A 9 -22.07 -8.12 61.69
N LYS A 10 -21.19 -8.78 60.94
CA LYS A 10 -19.94 -8.21 60.42
C LYS A 10 -20.25 -7.00 59.55
N LYS A 11 -19.84 -5.81 59.99
CA LYS A 11 -20.04 -4.51 59.32
C LYS A 11 -19.49 -4.57 57.88
N ARG A 12 -20.36 -4.56 56.87
CA ARG A 12 -19.95 -4.45 55.45
C ARG A 12 -19.24 -3.10 55.27
N GLN A 13 -17.93 -3.13 54.99
CA GLN A 13 -17.19 -1.94 54.61
C GLN A 13 -17.73 -1.44 53.26
N PHE A 14 -18.46 -0.33 53.28
CA PHE A 14 -18.91 0.33 52.06
C PHE A 14 -17.71 0.99 51.37
N ILE A 15 -17.42 0.57 50.15
CA ILE A 15 -16.39 1.19 49.30
C ILE A 15 -16.84 2.61 48.97
N SER A 16 -15.99 3.62 49.23
CA SER A 16 -16.33 5.01 48.92
C SER A 16 -16.51 5.20 47.40
N THR A 17 -17.39 6.12 46.97
CA THR A 17 -17.64 6.38 45.55
C THR A 17 -16.37 6.71 44.78
N LYS A 18 -15.41 7.43 45.39
CA LYS A 18 -14.10 7.73 44.80
C LYS A 18 -13.27 6.46 44.58
N THR A 19 -13.26 5.56 45.56
CA THR A 19 -12.58 4.26 45.45
C THR A 19 -13.24 3.37 44.39
N ALA A 20 -14.58 3.37 44.31
CA ALA A 20 -15.32 2.63 43.29
C ALA A 20 -15.02 3.13 41.87
N ILE A 21 -14.91 4.45 41.67
CA ILE A 21 -14.51 5.05 40.38
C ILE A 21 -13.09 4.64 40.00
N ILE A 22 -12.13 4.69 40.94
CA ILE A 22 -10.74 4.27 40.69
C ILE A 22 -10.69 2.80 40.27
N ILE A 23 -11.40 1.92 40.97
CA ILE A 23 -11.47 0.49 40.64
C ILE A 23 -12.10 0.29 39.26
N ALA A 24 -13.19 0.99 38.93
CA ALA A 24 -13.82 0.91 37.62
C ALA A 24 -12.87 1.36 36.49
N VAL A 25 -12.12 2.44 36.68
CA VAL A 25 -11.09 2.90 35.71
C VAL A 25 -10.00 1.85 35.52
N ILE A 26 -9.51 1.24 36.61
CA ILE A 26 -8.49 0.17 36.52
C ILE A 26 -9.02 -1.04 35.76
N ILE A 27 -10.27 -1.45 36.01
CA ILE A 27 -10.91 -2.57 35.30
C ILE A 27 -11.07 -2.24 33.81
N ILE A 28 -11.50 -1.02 33.48
CA ILE A 28 -11.63 -0.56 32.09
C ILE A 28 -10.25 -0.56 31.41
N LEU A 29 -9.21 -0.04 32.06
CA LEU A 29 -7.84 -0.06 31.51
C LEU A 29 -7.32 -1.49 31.32
N ALA A 30 -7.58 -2.40 32.26
CA ALA A 30 -7.20 -3.81 32.12
C ALA A 30 -7.95 -4.50 30.97
N ALA A 31 -9.24 -4.22 30.80
CA ALA A 31 -10.04 -4.71 29.69
C ALA A 31 -9.55 -4.16 28.35
N LEU A 32 -9.16 -2.88 28.29
CA LEU A 32 -8.55 -2.27 27.10
C LEU A 32 -7.20 -2.92 26.76
N VAL A 33 -6.31 -3.09 27.74
CA VAL A 33 -5.01 -3.77 27.52
C VAL A 33 -5.22 -5.20 27.04
N TYR A 34 -6.19 -5.92 27.61
CA TYR A 34 -6.53 -7.27 27.16
C TYR A 34 -7.10 -7.30 25.74
N TYR A 35 -7.98 -6.36 25.40
CA TYR A 35 -8.56 -6.23 24.06
C TYR A 35 -7.52 -5.86 23.00
N TYR A 36 -6.62 -4.93 23.33
CA TYR A 36 -5.57 -4.44 22.44
C TYR A 36 -4.23 -5.18 22.59
N LYS A 37 -4.19 -6.35 23.25
CA LYS A 37 -2.97 -7.16 23.42
C LYS A 37 -2.30 -7.51 22.08
N GLY A 38 -3.12 -7.64 21.02
CA GLY A 38 -2.66 -7.88 19.65
C GLY A 38 -1.82 -6.76 19.05
N LEU A 39 -1.77 -5.56 19.65
CA LEU A 39 -0.88 -4.48 19.21
C LEU A 39 0.58 -4.74 19.57
N PHE A 40 0.84 -5.51 20.64
CA PHE A 40 2.17 -5.78 21.18
C PHE A 40 2.59 -7.25 21.03
N ILE A 41 1.64 -8.18 21.10
CA ILE A 41 1.88 -9.63 21.02
C ILE A 41 1.27 -10.15 19.72
N ALA A 42 2.10 -10.75 18.87
CA ALA A 42 1.69 -11.34 17.60
C ALA A 42 1.11 -12.74 17.80
N ALA A 43 1.75 -13.55 18.65
CA ALA A 43 1.36 -14.92 18.94
C ALA A 43 1.89 -15.36 20.31
N THR A 44 1.41 -16.50 20.82
CA THR A 44 1.95 -17.15 22.03
C THR A 44 2.17 -18.63 21.77
N ILE A 45 3.31 -19.18 22.18
CA ILE A 45 3.62 -20.61 22.10
C ILE A 45 3.82 -21.13 23.52
N ASN A 46 2.95 -22.03 23.99
CA ASN A 46 3.02 -22.59 25.35
C ASN A 46 3.15 -21.52 26.46
N GLY A 47 2.44 -20.39 26.32
CA GLY A 47 2.52 -19.26 27.26
C GLY A 47 3.67 -18.29 27.02
N SER A 48 4.61 -18.58 26.11
CA SER A 48 5.69 -17.67 25.72
C SER A 48 5.25 -16.74 24.58
N PRO A 49 5.24 -15.41 24.74
CA PRO A 49 4.79 -14.49 23.70
C PRO A 49 5.84 -14.25 22.61
N ILE A 50 5.39 -14.19 21.37
CA ILE A 50 6.10 -13.61 20.23
C ILE A 50 5.62 -12.17 20.08
N THR A 51 6.50 -11.21 20.23
CA THR A 51 6.14 -9.79 20.16
C THR A 51 6.02 -9.33 18.70
N ARG A 52 5.16 -8.34 18.45
CA ARG A 52 5.07 -7.71 17.13
C ARG A 52 6.37 -7.01 16.72
N LEU A 53 7.13 -6.49 17.69
CA LEU A 53 8.44 -5.90 17.42
C LEU A 53 9.44 -6.94 16.88
N ALA A 54 9.41 -8.18 17.39
CA ALA A 54 10.25 -9.25 16.85
C ALA A 54 9.89 -9.57 15.39
N VAL A 55 8.58 -9.64 15.08
CA VAL A 55 8.10 -9.83 13.70
C VAL A 55 8.51 -8.66 12.80
N ILE A 56 8.31 -7.42 13.23
CA ILE A 56 8.70 -6.22 12.47
C ILE A 56 10.21 -6.23 12.20
N LYS A 57 11.03 -6.52 13.21
CA LYS A 57 12.49 -6.58 13.06
C LYS A 57 12.91 -7.66 12.05
N GLU A 58 12.23 -8.80 12.03
CA GLU A 58 12.50 -9.84 11.02
C GLU A 58 12.08 -9.39 9.61
N LEU A 59 10.93 -8.69 9.47
CA LEU A 59 10.49 -8.11 8.19
C LEU A 59 11.42 -6.98 7.72
N GLU A 60 11.87 -6.12 8.62
CA GLU A 60 12.85 -5.06 8.35
C GLU A 60 14.16 -5.64 7.85
N LYS A 61 14.63 -6.72 8.46
CA LYS A 61 15.82 -7.46 8.00
C LYS A 61 15.59 -8.11 6.62
N ALA A 62 14.40 -8.66 6.37
CA ALA A 62 14.11 -9.36 5.12
C ALA A 62 13.92 -8.40 3.93
N SER A 63 13.25 -7.26 4.13
CA SER A 63 12.84 -6.36 3.04
C SER A 63 12.74 -4.88 3.40
N GLY A 64 13.15 -4.48 4.61
CA GLY A 64 13.07 -3.10 5.11
C GLY A 64 13.80 -2.10 4.22
N LYS A 65 15.00 -2.44 3.72
CA LYS A 65 15.76 -1.60 2.79
C LYS A 65 14.97 -1.33 1.50
N GLN A 66 14.39 -2.37 0.89
CA GLN A 66 13.60 -2.24 -0.34
C GLN A 66 12.30 -1.46 -0.09
N ALA A 67 11.64 -1.69 1.05
CA ALA A 67 10.44 -0.97 1.43
C ALA A 67 10.72 0.52 1.62
N LEU A 68 11.77 0.88 2.36
CA LEU A 68 12.19 2.27 2.53
C LEU A 68 12.55 2.91 1.19
N ASP A 69 13.28 2.19 0.34
CA ASP A 69 13.67 2.69 -0.98
C ASP A 69 12.46 3.00 -1.88
N SER A 70 11.45 2.11 -1.87
CA SER A 70 10.19 2.34 -2.58
C SER A 70 9.45 3.58 -2.06
N LEU A 71 9.41 3.76 -0.73
CA LEU A 71 8.77 4.93 -0.11
C LEU A 71 9.49 6.24 -0.46
N ILE A 72 10.83 6.24 -0.47
CA ILE A 72 11.64 7.37 -0.91
C ILE A 72 11.31 7.72 -2.35
N THR A 73 11.32 6.73 -3.26
CA THR A 73 11.00 6.93 -4.67
C THR A 73 9.60 7.52 -4.86
N LYS A 74 8.57 6.98 -4.19
CA LYS A 74 7.21 7.52 -4.22
C LYS A 74 7.16 8.98 -3.73
N LYS A 75 7.88 9.29 -2.65
CA LYS A 75 7.93 10.65 -2.10
C LYS A 75 8.60 11.63 -3.06
N LEU A 76 9.69 11.23 -3.72
CA LEU A 76 10.38 12.03 -4.73
C LEU A 76 9.47 12.34 -5.93
N ILE A 77 8.77 11.33 -6.45
CA ILE A 77 7.83 11.50 -7.57
C ILE A 77 6.71 12.47 -7.19
N ASN A 78 6.11 12.31 -6.01
CA ASN A 78 5.05 13.20 -5.54
C ASN A 78 5.54 14.65 -5.38
N ASN A 79 6.74 14.83 -4.82
CA ASN A 79 7.33 16.17 -4.69
C ASN A 79 7.57 16.82 -6.07
N GLU A 80 8.03 16.06 -7.06
CA GLU A 80 8.22 16.56 -8.42
C GLU A 80 6.88 16.91 -9.09
N ALA A 81 5.84 16.10 -8.87
CA ALA A 81 4.49 16.40 -9.35
C ALA A 81 3.98 17.73 -8.79
N ILE A 82 4.10 17.93 -7.47
CA ILE A 82 3.72 19.18 -6.79
C ILE A 82 4.51 20.36 -7.37
N LYS A 83 5.83 20.21 -7.55
CA LYS A 83 6.70 21.24 -8.12
C LYS A 83 6.28 21.64 -9.54
N LYS A 84 5.82 20.67 -10.34
CA LYS A 84 5.32 20.89 -11.71
C LYS A 84 3.85 21.29 -11.76
N GLY A 85 3.15 21.40 -10.63
CA GLY A 85 1.71 21.69 -10.59
C GLY A 85 0.85 20.57 -11.18
N ILE A 86 1.36 19.34 -11.20
CA ILE A 86 0.66 18.17 -11.73
C ILE A 86 -0.19 17.56 -10.63
N SER A 87 -1.49 17.40 -10.91
CA SER A 87 -2.42 16.67 -10.06
C SER A 87 -3.16 15.61 -10.89
N ILE A 88 -3.50 14.49 -10.25
CA ILE A 88 -4.35 13.45 -10.81
C ILE A 88 -5.70 13.56 -10.14
N THR A 89 -6.76 13.66 -10.93
CA THR A 89 -8.11 13.76 -10.37
C THR A 89 -8.67 12.38 -10.00
N SER A 90 -9.69 12.36 -9.15
CA SER A 90 -10.43 11.12 -8.81
C SER A 90 -10.96 10.43 -10.06
N GLU A 91 -11.48 11.20 -11.00
CA GLU A 91 -12.11 10.68 -12.21
C GLU A 91 -11.09 9.95 -13.11
N GLU A 92 -9.86 10.46 -13.19
CA GLU A 92 -8.78 9.78 -13.92
C GLU A 92 -8.43 8.44 -13.29
N VAL A 93 -8.40 8.37 -11.96
CA VAL A 93 -8.13 7.13 -11.22
C VAL A 93 -9.28 6.14 -11.38
N ASP A 94 -10.52 6.59 -11.22
CA ASP A 94 -11.71 5.76 -11.30
C ASP A 94 -11.92 5.21 -12.71
N ALA A 95 -11.62 6.00 -13.75
CA ALA A 95 -11.64 5.54 -15.13
C ALA A 95 -10.66 4.38 -15.36
N GLU A 96 -9.45 4.48 -14.81
CA GLU A 96 -8.45 3.41 -14.91
C GLU A 96 -8.85 2.16 -14.12
N ILE A 97 -9.40 2.34 -12.90
CA ILE A 97 -9.92 1.23 -12.10
C ILE A 97 -11.00 0.50 -12.90
N LYS A 98 -11.90 1.24 -13.54
CA LYS A 98 -12.95 0.65 -14.38
C LYS A 98 -12.36 -0.11 -15.58
N THR A 99 -11.33 0.42 -16.24
CA THR A 99 -10.63 -0.32 -17.31
C THR A 99 -10.04 -1.63 -16.81
N ILE A 100 -9.36 -1.61 -15.66
CA ILE A 100 -8.77 -2.81 -15.04
C ILE A 100 -9.88 -3.80 -14.62
N GLU A 101 -10.96 -3.31 -14.05
CA GLU A 101 -12.12 -4.11 -13.65
C GLU A 101 -12.76 -4.80 -14.87
N ASP A 102 -12.98 -4.06 -15.96
CA ASP A 102 -13.56 -4.59 -17.20
C ASP A 102 -12.64 -5.69 -17.81
N GLN A 103 -11.31 -5.50 -17.75
CA GLN A 103 -10.33 -6.52 -18.18
C GLN A 103 -10.34 -7.79 -17.31
N ILE A 104 -10.45 -7.64 -15.99
CA ILE A 104 -10.51 -8.76 -15.05
C ILE A 104 -11.84 -9.51 -15.19
N LYS A 105 -12.95 -8.80 -15.38
CA LYS A 105 -14.27 -9.39 -15.66
C LYS A 105 -14.25 -10.21 -16.94
N ALA A 106 -13.58 -9.72 -17.99
CA ALA A 106 -13.41 -10.48 -19.23
C ALA A 106 -12.65 -11.81 -19.02
N GLN A 107 -11.85 -11.91 -17.95
CA GLN A 107 -11.14 -13.13 -17.56
C GLN A 107 -11.94 -14.01 -16.57
N GLY A 108 -13.19 -13.63 -16.24
CA GLY A 108 -14.08 -14.40 -15.38
C GLY A 108 -13.86 -14.23 -13.88
N GLN A 109 -13.16 -13.17 -13.46
CA GLN A 109 -12.93 -12.83 -12.04
C GLN A 109 -13.53 -11.47 -11.69
N THR A 110 -13.70 -11.19 -10.39
CA THR A 110 -13.97 -9.83 -9.91
C THR A 110 -12.68 -9.12 -9.51
N LEU A 111 -12.70 -7.78 -9.51
CA LEU A 111 -11.55 -6.99 -9.08
C LEU A 111 -11.15 -7.33 -7.62
N GLU A 112 -12.11 -7.53 -6.74
CA GLU A 112 -11.88 -7.88 -5.33
C GLU A 112 -11.15 -9.22 -5.20
N GLN A 113 -11.52 -10.22 -6.00
CA GLN A 113 -10.86 -11.53 -6.00
C GLN A 113 -9.42 -11.42 -6.50
N ALA A 114 -9.19 -10.65 -7.56
CA ALA A 114 -7.85 -10.41 -8.10
C ALA A 114 -6.96 -9.68 -7.10
N LEU A 115 -7.50 -8.69 -6.39
CA LEU A 115 -6.78 -7.94 -5.35
C LEU A 115 -6.48 -8.82 -4.13
N ALA A 116 -7.45 -9.62 -3.67
CA ALA A 116 -7.28 -10.54 -2.54
C ALA A 116 -6.15 -11.57 -2.80
N THR A 117 -6.06 -12.09 -4.03
CA THR A 117 -4.99 -13.02 -4.44
C THR A 117 -3.60 -12.40 -4.29
N LYS A 118 -3.49 -11.07 -4.42
CA LYS A 118 -2.25 -10.32 -4.24
C LYS A 118 -2.07 -9.75 -2.83
N ASN A 119 -2.96 -10.09 -1.89
CA ASN A 119 -3.05 -9.46 -0.56
C ASN A 119 -3.13 -7.92 -0.62
N MET A 120 -3.80 -7.39 -1.65
CA MET A 120 -3.98 -5.96 -1.88
C MET A 120 -5.41 -5.51 -1.57
N LYS A 121 -5.55 -4.25 -1.16
CA LYS A 121 -6.83 -3.55 -1.07
C LYS A 121 -7.03 -2.64 -2.29
N LEU A 122 -8.27 -2.19 -2.51
CA LEU A 122 -8.58 -1.20 -3.55
C LEU A 122 -7.75 0.08 -3.40
N GLU A 123 -7.50 0.51 -2.16
CA GLU A 123 -6.66 1.68 -1.89
C GLU A 123 -5.20 1.48 -2.32
N ASP A 124 -4.67 0.26 -2.23
CA ASP A 124 -3.32 -0.03 -2.73
C ASP A 124 -3.27 0.09 -4.25
N LEU A 125 -4.30 -0.39 -4.94
CA LEU A 125 -4.44 -0.23 -6.39
C LEU A 125 -4.57 1.25 -6.78
N LYS A 126 -5.41 2.02 -6.09
CA LYS A 126 -5.54 3.47 -6.31
C LYS A 126 -4.20 4.19 -6.20
N GLN A 127 -3.40 3.87 -5.17
CA GLN A 127 -2.07 4.48 -4.99
C GLN A 127 -1.09 4.09 -6.12
N GLN A 128 -1.17 2.85 -6.62
CA GLN A 128 -0.35 2.42 -7.76
C GLN A 128 -0.76 3.16 -9.05
N ILE A 129 -2.07 3.27 -9.31
CA ILE A 129 -2.60 4.01 -10.47
C ILE A 129 -2.21 5.48 -10.40
N LEU A 130 -2.36 6.10 -9.23
CA LEU A 130 -1.98 7.50 -9.02
C LEU A 130 -0.50 7.70 -9.32
N THR A 131 0.38 6.87 -8.76
CA THR A 131 1.82 6.95 -9.01
C THR A 131 2.14 6.80 -10.50
N ARG A 132 1.52 5.83 -11.18
CA ARG A 132 1.71 5.60 -12.61
C ARG A 132 1.25 6.79 -13.45
N LYS A 133 0.04 7.29 -13.23
CA LYS A 133 -0.50 8.45 -13.96
C LYS A 133 0.29 9.72 -13.69
N THR A 134 0.79 9.90 -12.47
CA THR A 134 1.71 11.00 -12.13
C THR A 134 2.98 10.93 -12.98
N LEU A 135 3.61 9.76 -13.09
CA LEU A 135 4.77 9.58 -13.96
C LEU A 135 4.44 9.85 -15.43
N GLU A 136 3.31 9.33 -15.92
CA GLU A 136 2.84 9.58 -17.29
C GLU A 136 2.67 11.07 -17.59
N LYS A 137 2.08 11.83 -16.66
CA LYS A 137 1.93 13.29 -16.81
C LYS A 137 3.26 14.03 -16.72
N ILE A 138 4.16 13.66 -15.79
CA ILE A 138 5.48 14.28 -15.67
C ILE A 138 6.31 14.09 -16.95
N LEU A 139 6.15 12.92 -17.58
CA LEU A 139 6.96 12.48 -18.72
C LEU A 139 6.22 12.60 -20.06
N ALA A 140 5.04 13.23 -20.11
CA ALA A 140 4.15 13.22 -21.28
C ALA A 140 4.88 13.55 -22.60
N ASP A 141 5.75 14.56 -22.59
CA ASP A 141 6.54 14.99 -23.75
C ASP A 141 7.51 13.91 -24.26
N LYS A 142 8.02 13.07 -23.36
CA LYS A 142 8.95 11.98 -23.68
C LYS A 142 8.27 10.67 -24.08
N LEU A 143 6.94 10.59 -23.91
CA LEU A 143 6.17 9.39 -24.23
C LEU A 143 5.61 9.38 -25.66
N GLN A 144 5.86 10.41 -26.45
CA GLN A 144 5.42 10.45 -27.84
C GLN A 144 6.13 9.38 -28.66
N VAL A 145 5.39 8.61 -29.45
CA VAL A 145 5.90 7.55 -30.32
C VAL A 145 5.88 8.05 -31.76
N THR A 146 7.01 7.92 -32.44
CA THR A 146 7.19 8.33 -33.85
C THR A 146 6.97 7.17 -34.81
N GLU A 147 6.69 7.46 -36.09
CA GLU A 147 6.55 6.40 -37.11
C GLU A 147 7.83 5.57 -37.27
N ASP A 148 9.00 6.22 -37.22
CA ASP A 148 10.29 5.53 -37.34
C ASP A 148 10.48 4.49 -36.22
N GLU A 149 10.02 4.78 -35.00
CA GLU A 149 10.06 3.85 -33.88
C GLU A 149 9.10 2.68 -34.06
N ILE A 150 7.93 2.91 -34.66
CA ILE A 150 6.97 1.85 -34.99
C ILE A 150 7.57 0.94 -36.07
N THR A 151 8.11 1.52 -37.15
CA THR A 151 8.75 0.76 -38.24
C THR A 151 9.93 -0.05 -37.70
N LYS A 152 10.80 0.58 -36.90
CA LYS A 152 11.93 -0.09 -36.27
C LYS A 152 11.47 -1.25 -35.38
N PHE A 153 10.43 -1.05 -34.58
CA PHE A 153 9.89 -2.11 -33.72
C PHE A 153 9.39 -3.30 -34.54
N ILE A 154 8.66 -3.06 -35.62
CA ILE A 154 8.15 -4.11 -36.53
C ILE A 154 9.32 -4.90 -37.13
N THR A 155 10.35 -4.19 -37.61
CA THR A 155 11.54 -4.83 -38.22
C THR A 155 12.36 -5.62 -37.19
N ASP A 156 12.73 -5.00 -36.06
CA ASP A 156 13.58 -5.61 -35.05
C ASP A 156 12.93 -6.85 -34.41
N ASN A 157 11.60 -6.83 -34.24
CA ASN A 157 10.85 -7.93 -33.62
C ASN A 157 10.21 -8.88 -34.65
N ASN A 158 10.45 -8.66 -35.95
CA ASN A 158 9.87 -9.45 -37.04
C ASN A 158 8.33 -9.62 -36.90
N VAL A 159 7.63 -8.54 -36.56
CA VAL A 159 6.19 -8.57 -36.28
C VAL A 159 5.43 -8.84 -37.59
N ALA A 160 4.81 -10.02 -37.69
CA ALA A 160 3.92 -10.34 -38.79
C ALA A 160 2.55 -9.68 -38.54
N ILE A 161 2.14 -8.80 -39.46
CA ILE A 161 0.86 -8.10 -39.37
C ILE A 161 -0.10 -8.77 -40.38
N PRO A 162 -1.18 -9.43 -39.93
CA PRO A 162 -2.20 -9.97 -40.82
C PRO A 162 -2.89 -8.86 -41.60
N GLN A 163 -3.21 -9.14 -42.86
CA GLN A 163 -3.95 -8.21 -43.72
C GLN A 163 -5.29 -7.85 -43.08
N GLY A 164 -5.60 -6.55 -43.00
CA GLY A 164 -6.83 -6.03 -42.39
C GLY A 164 -6.75 -5.85 -40.86
N GLN A 165 -5.60 -6.13 -40.22
CA GLN A 165 -5.38 -5.90 -38.79
C GLN A 165 -4.32 -4.83 -38.51
N GLU A 166 -3.91 -4.06 -39.53
CA GLU A 166 -2.82 -3.09 -39.46
C GLU A 166 -3.05 -2.04 -38.37
N GLU A 167 -4.27 -1.50 -38.26
CA GLU A 167 -4.61 -0.50 -37.24
C GLU A 167 -4.56 -1.06 -35.81
N ALA A 168 -5.08 -2.28 -35.62
CA ALA A 168 -5.09 -2.94 -34.32
C ALA A 168 -3.66 -3.25 -33.85
N TYR A 169 -2.83 -3.82 -34.73
CA TYR A 169 -1.42 -4.08 -34.43
C TYR A 169 -0.65 -2.79 -34.19
N ARG A 170 -0.88 -1.75 -35.00
CA ARG A 170 -0.24 -0.44 -34.82
C ARG A 170 -0.57 0.16 -33.45
N THR A 171 -1.84 0.08 -33.02
CA THR A 171 -2.27 0.55 -31.69
C THR A 171 -1.56 -0.21 -30.56
N GLN A 172 -1.44 -1.54 -30.69
CA GLN A 172 -0.72 -2.37 -29.72
C GLN A 172 0.77 -2.04 -29.66
N ILE A 173 1.42 -1.87 -30.82
CA ILE A 173 2.84 -1.49 -30.92
C ILE A 173 3.06 -0.12 -30.28
N ILE A 174 2.20 0.86 -30.56
CA ILE A 174 2.28 2.19 -29.93
C ILE A 174 2.14 2.09 -28.42
N ALA A 175 1.16 1.33 -27.92
CA ALA A 175 0.98 1.13 -26.48
C ALA A 175 2.21 0.47 -25.84
N GLN A 176 2.79 -0.53 -26.49
CA GLN A 176 4.00 -1.21 -26.03
C GLN A 176 5.22 -0.28 -26.02
N LEU A 177 5.46 0.47 -27.11
CA LEU A 177 6.55 1.44 -27.19
C LEU A 177 6.40 2.55 -26.15
N LYS A 178 5.17 3.05 -25.95
CA LYS A 178 4.89 4.04 -24.91
C LYS A 178 5.19 3.49 -23.52
N GLN A 179 4.83 2.25 -23.23
CA GLN A 179 5.15 1.59 -21.96
C GLN A 179 6.66 1.40 -21.77
N GLN A 180 7.38 1.01 -22.82
CA GLN A 180 8.84 0.88 -22.79
C GLN A 180 9.51 2.23 -22.50
N LYS A 181 9.10 3.29 -23.22
CA LYS A 181 9.57 4.65 -22.97
C LYS A 181 9.27 5.10 -21.55
N LEU A 182 8.05 4.87 -21.06
CA LEU A 182 7.67 5.22 -19.69
C LEU A 182 8.59 4.55 -18.67
N ASN A 183 8.88 3.26 -18.82
CA ASN A 183 9.76 2.54 -17.90
C ASN A 183 11.18 3.16 -17.90
N THR A 184 11.78 3.34 -19.07
CA THR A 184 13.13 3.91 -19.22
C THR A 184 13.23 5.34 -18.68
N GLU A 185 12.24 6.18 -19.02
CA GLU A 185 12.24 7.59 -18.62
C GLU A 185 11.88 7.76 -17.14
N ALA A 186 11.05 6.87 -16.58
CA ALA A 186 10.78 6.85 -15.15
C ALA A 186 12.04 6.48 -14.36
N GLU A 187 12.80 5.46 -14.77
CA GLU A 187 14.08 5.11 -14.14
C GLU A 187 15.08 6.28 -14.20
N THR A 188 15.18 6.94 -15.36
CA THR A 188 16.03 8.11 -15.56
C THR A 188 15.60 9.27 -14.65
N LEU A 189 14.31 9.58 -14.60
CA LEU A 189 13.75 10.61 -13.73
C LEU A 189 14.01 10.31 -12.25
N ILE A 190 13.73 9.08 -11.80
CA ILE A 190 13.92 8.67 -10.40
C ILE A 190 15.39 8.79 -10.00
N THR A 191 16.31 8.38 -10.87
CA THR A 191 17.76 8.51 -10.65
C THR A 191 18.19 9.97 -10.51
N SER A 192 17.67 10.84 -11.38
CA SER A 192 17.91 12.29 -11.32
C SER A 192 17.36 12.91 -10.04
N LEU A 193 16.09 12.63 -9.71
CA LEU A 193 15.45 13.11 -8.48
C LEU A 193 16.20 12.67 -7.22
N ARG A 194 16.68 11.42 -7.20
CA ARG A 194 17.44 10.88 -6.07
C ARG A 194 18.80 11.56 -5.93
N SER A 195 19.51 11.76 -7.03
CA SER A 195 20.82 12.43 -7.03
C SER A 195 20.72 13.91 -6.63
N GLY A 196 19.60 14.56 -6.97
CA GLY A 196 19.32 15.94 -6.58
C GLY A 196 18.72 16.11 -5.18
N ALA A 197 18.35 15.02 -4.49
CA ALA A 197 17.71 15.07 -3.18
C ALA A 197 18.71 14.87 -2.03
N THR A 198 18.51 15.62 -0.95
CA THR A 198 19.19 15.34 0.32
C THR A 198 18.39 14.29 1.10
N ILE A 199 18.91 13.07 1.18
CA ILE A 199 18.26 11.96 1.89
C ILE A 199 19.05 11.66 3.17
N LYS A 200 18.40 11.80 4.32
CA LYS A 200 18.97 11.47 5.64
C LYS A 200 18.35 10.18 6.15
N TYR A 201 19.20 9.21 6.46
CA TYR A 201 18.79 7.91 7.00
C TYR A 201 18.96 7.91 8.52
N PHE A 202 17.92 7.48 9.24
CA PHE A 202 17.92 7.36 10.70
C PHE A 202 17.82 5.89 11.17
N THR A 203 17.63 4.98 10.23
CA THR A 203 17.56 3.54 10.44
C THR A 203 18.44 2.87 9.39
N ASN A 204 19.15 1.82 9.81
CA ASN A 204 19.89 0.93 8.93
C ASN A 204 19.19 -0.42 8.96
N TYR A 205 18.74 -0.87 7.79
CA TYR A 205 18.14 -2.18 7.57
C TYR A 205 19.19 -3.14 7.03
#